data_AF-A0A817D0H6-F1
#
_entry.id   AF-A0A817D0H6-F1
#
_cell.length_a   1.000
_cell.length_b   1.000
_cell.length_c   1.000
_cell.angle_alpha   90.00
_cell.angle_beta   90.00
_cell.angle_gamma   90.00
#
_symmetry.space_group_name_H-M   'P 1'
#
loop_
_entity.id
_entity.type
_entity.pdbx_description
1 polymer ?
#
loop_
_entity_poly.entity_id
_entity_poly.type
_entity_poly.pdbx_seq_one_letter_code
_entity_poly.pdbx_strand_id
1 'polypeptide(L)'
;MTKGTQSFGKRNCKTHTLCRRCGRSSYHLQRQRCAACGFPSAKTRKYQWSEKSRRRKATGTGRMKHLKKVFRRFRNGFREGTLAKSRKAQRQAAGTTTTTAPATTAK
;
A
#
# COMPACT_ATOMS: atom_id res chain seq x y z
N MET A 1 -42.76 -27.99 -13.56
CA MET A 1 -41.93 -26.79 -13.30
C MET A 1 -41.43 -26.83 -11.86
N THR A 2 -40.39 -27.59 -11.58
CA THR A 2 -39.83 -27.76 -10.23
C THR A 2 -38.63 -26.84 -10.03
N LYS A 3 -38.63 -26.11 -8.92
CA LYS A 3 -37.47 -25.31 -8.47
C LYS A 3 -36.41 -26.25 -7.89
N GLY A 4 -35.19 -25.76 -7.68
CA GLY A 4 -34.13 -26.52 -7.02
C GLY A 4 -33.39 -27.46 -7.97
N THR A 5 -33.23 -28.73 -7.60
CA THR A 5 -32.31 -29.70 -8.22
C THR A 5 -32.39 -29.75 -9.75
N GLN A 6 -33.60 -29.86 -10.31
CA GLN A 6 -33.81 -29.95 -11.76
C GLN A 6 -33.38 -28.68 -12.52
N SER A 7 -33.42 -27.52 -11.85
CA SER A 7 -32.97 -26.23 -12.42
C SER A 7 -31.48 -25.97 -12.26
N PHE A 8 -30.82 -26.54 -11.24
CA PHE A 8 -29.38 -26.37 -11.02
C PHE A 8 -28.54 -27.03 -12.11
N GLY A 9 -28.97 -28.17 -12.65
CA GLY A 9 -28.28 -28.86 -13.74
C GLY A 9 -28.14 -28.04 -15.03
N LYS A 10 -28.97 -27.00 -15.22
CA LYS A 10 -28.97 -26.12 -16.39
C LYS A 10 -28.06 -24.89 -16.24
N ARG A 11 -27.35 -24.71 -15.12
CA ARG A 11 -26.57 -23.49 -14.81
C ARG A 11 -25.15 -23.49 -15.40
N ASN A 12 -25.07 -23.65 -16.72
CA ASN A 12 -23.79 -23.73 -17.44
C ASN A 12 -23.32 -22.37 -17.98
N CYS A 13 -24.25 -21.46 -18.28
CA CYS A 13 -23.93 -20.10 -18.71
C CYS A 13 -23.39 -19.25 -17.56
N LYS A 14 -22.22 -18.63 -17.75
CA LYS A 14 -21.59 -17.78 -16.73
C LYS A 14 -22.01 -16.34 -16.90
N THR A 15 -22.49 -15.71 -15.82
CA THR A 15 -22.80 -14.28 -15.79
C THR A 15 -21.56 -13.45 -15.42
N HIS A 16 -20.74 -13.96 -14.50
CA HIS A 16 -19.57 -13.28 -13.96
C HIS A 16 -18.25 -14.01 -14.22
N THR A 17 -17.21 -13.25 -14.54
CA THR A 17 -15.82 -13.72 -14.70
C THR A 17 -14.83 -12.84 -13.91
N LEU A 18 -13.54 -13.18 -13.97
CA LEU A 18 -12.47 -12.44 -13.30
C LEU A 18 -12.33 -11.01 -13.87
N CYS A 19 -12.34 -10.02 -12.98
CA CYS A 19 -12.11 -8.63 -13.36
C CYS A 19 -10.61 -8.30 -13.37
N ARG A 20 -10.12 -7.73 -14.48
CA ARG A 20 -8.71 -7.30 -14.64
C ARG A 20 -8.23 -6.29 -13.59
N ARG A 21 -9.10 -5.41 -13.08
CA ARG A 21 -8.72 -4.36 -12.12
C ARG A 21 -8.62 -4.87 -10.68
N CYS A 22 -9.60 -5.66 -10.22
CA CYS A 22 -9.71 -6.06 -8.82
C CYS A 22 -9.43 -7.53 -8.54
N GLY A 23 -9.25 -8.36 -9.58
CA GLY A 23 -8.96 -9.79 -9.46
C GLY A 23 -10.12 -10.65 -8.93
N ARG A 24 -11.32 -10.09 -8.74
CA ARG A 24 -12.49 -10.84 -8.25
C ARG A 24 -13.34 -11.35 -9.40
N SER A 25 -13.97 -12.52 -9.22
CA SER A 25 -15.00 -13.03 -10.11
C SER A 25 -16.29 -12.22 -9.94
N SER A 26 -16.37 -11.08 -10.62
CA SER A 26 -17.46 -10.11 -10.49
C SER A 26 -17.65 -9.29 -11.75
N TYR A 27 -16.94 -9.61 -12.83
CA TYR A 27 -17.07 -8.93 -14.11
C TYR A 27 -18.26 -9.51 -14.86
N HIS A 28 -19.33 -8.73 -15.05
CA HIS A 28 -20.50 -9.18 -15.77
C HIS A 28 -20.22 -9.16 -17.28
N LEU A 29 -20.30 -10.32 -17.94
CA LEU A 29 -19.94 -10.46 -19.35
C LEU A 29 -20.87 -9.67 -20.28
N GLN A 30 -22.18 -9.90 -20.18
CA GLN A 30 -23.15 -9.22 -21.07
C GLN A 30 -23.15 -7.69 -20.93
N ARG A 31 -23.11 -7.19 -19.68
CA ARG A 31 -23.13 -5.75 -19.38
C ARG A 31 -21.75 -5.10 -19.36
N GLN A 32 -20.71 -5.90 -19.60
CA GLN A 32 -19.30 -5.49 -19.58
C GLN A 32 -18.91 -4.63 -18.36
N ARG A 33 -19.47 -4.93 -17.18
CA ARG A 33 -19.30 -4.11 -15.98
C ARG A 33 -18.98 -4.94 -14.75
N CYS A 34 -17.98 -4.50 -13.98
CA CYS A 34 -17.61 -5.14 -12.74
C CYS A 34 -18.52 -4.70 -11.59
N ALA A 35 -19.24 -5.66 -11.00
CA ALA A 35 -20.07 -5.45 -9.82
C ALA A 35 -19.22 -5.07 -8.59
N ALA A 36 -17.95 -5.46 -8.50
CA ALA A 36 -17.12 -5.15 -7.35
C ALA A 36 -16.49 -3.75 -7.40
N CYS A 37 -15.78 -3.42 -8.49
CA CYS A 37 -14.96 -2.21 -8.59
C CYS A 37 -15.49 -1.16 -9.59
N GLY A 38 -16.49 -1.50 -10.41
CA GLY A 38 -17.07 -0.58 -11.40
C GLY A 38 -16.37 -0.55 -12.77
N PHE A 39 -15.26 -1.29 -12.97
CA PHE A 39 -14.59 -1.40 -14.28
C PHE A 39 -15.62 -1.61 -15.41
N PRO A 40 -15.61 -0.82 -16.50
CA PRO A 40 -14.53 0.05 -17.00
C PRO A 40 -14.45 1.47 -16.41
N SER A 41 -15.37 1.91 -15.54
CA SER A 41 -15.39 3.30 -15.04
C SER A 41 -14.04 3.77 -14.50
N ALA A 42 -13.64 5.02 -14.77
CA ALA A 42 -12.37 5.56 -14.25
C ALA A 42 -12.32 5.55 -12.72
N LYS A 43 -13.40 6.02 -12.07
CA LYS A 43 -13.54 5.97 -10.61
C LYS A 43 -13.81 4.54 -10.14
N THR A 44 -13.19 4.15 -9.03
CA THR A 44 -13.50 2.88 -8.35
C THR A 44 -14.81 3.02 -7.59
N ARG A 45 -15.72 2.08 -7.80
CA ARG A 45 -17.02 2.03 -7.11
C ARG A 45 -16.83 1.90 -5.59
N LYS A 46 -17.36 2.86 -4.84
CA LYS A 46 -17.39 2.90 -3.37
C LYS A 46 -18.78 3.38 -2.93
N TYR A 47 -19.32 2.77 -1.88
CA TYR A 47 -20.56 3.20 -1.26
C TYR A 47 -20.35 3.35 0.24
N GLN A 48 -20.91 4.41 0.82
CA GLN A 48 -20.70 4.73 2.24
C GLN A 48 -21.43 3.74 3.16
N TRP A 49 -22.59 3.24 2.74
CA TRP A 49 -23.38 2.27 3.50
C TRP A 49 -22.69 0.91 3.67
N SER A 50 -21.61 0.61 2.93
CA SER A 50 -20.89 -0.66 3.02
C SER A 50 -19.46 -0.49 3.54
N GLU A 51 -19.33 -0.27 4.84
CA GLU A 51 -18.05 -0.03 5.50
C GLU A 51 -17.06 -1.20 5.34
N LYS A 52 -17.53 -2.44 5.49
CA LYS A 52 -16.72 -3.65 5.32
C LYS A 52 -16.16 -3.76 3.90
N SER A 53 -16.93 -3.36 2.89
CA SER A 53 -16.49 -3.35 1.49
C SER A 53 -15.43 -2.28 1.26
N ARG A 54 -15.59 -1.09 1.87
CA ARG A 54 -14.60 -0.01 1.87
C ARG A 54 -13.29 -0.47 2.49
N ARG A 55 -13.32 -1.05 3.70
CA ARG A 55 -12.12 -1.51 4.43
C ARG A 55 -11.29 -2.52 3.65
N ARG A 56 -11.92 -3.51 3.01
CA ARG A 56 -11.23 -4.56 2.23
C ARG A 56 -10.45 -4.03 1.01
N LYS A 57 -10.77 -2.83 0.52
CA LYS A 57 -10.17 -2.22 -0.68
C LYS A 57 -9.43 -0.91 -0.40
N ALA A 58 -9.39 -0.49 0.86
CA ALA A 58 -8.75 0.76 1.24
C ALA A 58 -7.23 0.69 1.00
N THR A 59 -6.62 1.85 0.77
CA THR A 59 -5.16 1.98 0.78
C THR A 59 -4.62 1.45 2.11
N GLY A 60 -3.59 0.60 2.08
CA GLY A 60 -3.09 -0.09 3.28
C GLY A 60 -3.11 -1.61 3.17
N THR A 61 -4.10 -2.18 2.49
CA THR A 61 -4.29 -3.64 2.43
C THR A 61 -3.39 -4.36 1.43
N GLY A 62 -2.71 -3.62 0.56
CA GLY A 62 -1.86 -4.15 -0.51
C GLY A 62 -0.36 -3.92 -0.27
N ARG A 63 0.44 -4.13 -1.32
CA ARG A 63 1.91 -4.06 -1.25
C ARG A 63 2.50 -2.69 -0.91
N MET A 64 1.73 -1.61 -1.09
CA MET A 64 2.15 -0.21 -0.82
C MET A 64 3.58 0.13 -1.29
N LYS A 65 4.00 -0.36 -2.46
CA LYS A 65 5.42 -0.32 -2.90
C LYS A 65 6.03 1.09 -2.86
N HIS A 66 5.28 2.09 -3.32
CA HIS A 66 5.72 3.49 -3.32
C HIS A 66 5.51 4.13 -1.96
N LEU A 67 4.26 4.16 -1.46
CA LEU A 67 3.90 4.84 -0.21
C LEU A 67 4.70 4.34 1.01
N LYS A 68 5.02 3.04 1.10
CA LYS A 68 5.87 2.51 2.18
C LYS A 68 7.25 3.16 2.19
N LYS A 69 7.85 3.36 1.01
CA LYS A 69 9.16 4.04 0.88
C LYS A 69 9.02 5.52 1.19
N VAL A 70 7.94 6.16 0.74
CA VAL A 70 7.66 7.59 1.01
C VAL A 70 7.53 7.83 2.51
N PHE A 71 6.72 7.06 3.24
CA PHE A 71 6.57 7.24 4.68
C PHE A 71 7.87 7.03 5.46
N ARG A 72 8.70 6.06 5.02
CA ARG A 72 10.04 5.86 5.59
C ARG A 72 10.95 7.07 5.34
N ARG A 73 10.93 7.62 4.13
CA ARG A 73 11.68 8.83 3.78
C ARG A 73 11.16 10.05 4.54
N PHE A 74 9.85 10.20 4.66
CA PHE A 74 9.19 11.27 5.41
C PHE A 74 9.66 11.31 6.87
N ARG A 75 9.70 10.15 7.56
CA ARG A 75 10.20 10.07 8.94
C ARG A 75 11.69 10.44 9.07
N ASN A 76 12.43 10.32 7.97
CA ASN A 76 13.83 10.73 7.86
C ASN A 76 14.01 12.14 7.28
N GLY A 77 12.92 12.92 7.13
CA GLY A 77 12.94 14.30 6.60
C GLY A 77 13.23 14.40 5.10
N PHE A 78 12.91 13.37 4.33
CA PHE A 78 13.21 13.26 2.89
C PHE A 78 14.67 13.49 2.50
N ARG A 79 15.62 13.31 3.43
CA ARG A 79 17.05 13.44 3.15
C ARG A 79 17.46 12.62 1.92
N GLU A 80 18.18 13.26 1.02
CA GLU A 80 18.77 12.68 -0.19
C GLU A 80 20.28 12.95 -0.20
N GLY A 81 21.07 12.13 -0.90
CA GLY A 81 22.51 12.35 -1.10
C GLY A 81 23.42 12.14 0.12
N THR A 82 22.88 11.91 1.32
CA THR A 82 23.69 11.64 2.52
C THR A 82 24.12 10.18 2.59
N LEU A 83 25.42 9.91 2.71
CA LEU A 83 25.94 8.57 3.00
C LEU A 83 25.86 8.29 4.50
N ALA A 84 25.50 7.05 4.85
CA ALA A 84 25.56 6.60 6.24
C ALA A 84 27.03 6.53 6.69
N LYS A 85 27.40 7.34 7.68
CA LYS A 85 28.75 7.33 8.24
C LYS A 85 28.98 5.98 8.94
N SER A 86 30.10 5.30 8.63
CA SER A 86 30.38 4.00 9.24
C SER A 86 30.52 4.14 10.76
N ARG A 87 30.14 3.11 11.53
CA ARG A 87 30.24 3.15 13.01
C ARG A 87 31.68 3.42 13.49
N LYS A 88 32.69 2.94 12.76
CA LYS A 88 34.11 3.22 13.04
C LYS A 88 34.44 4.71 12.85
N ALA A 89 33.99 5.33 11.75
CA ALA A 89 34.20 6.75 11.49
C ALA A 89 33.39 7.66 12.43
N GLN A 90 32.23 7.22 12.92
CA GLN A 90 31.49 7.92 13.96
C GLN A 90 32.21 7.89 15.31
N ARG A 91 32.74 6.73 15.71
CA ARG A 91 33.53 6.59 16.96
C ARG A 91 34.78 7.46 16.95
N GLN A 92 35.48 7.55 15.82
CA GLN A 92 36.67 8.39 15.68
C GLN A 92 36.35 9.88 15.77
N ALA A 93 35.24 10.34 15.18
CA ALA A 93 34.83 11.74 15.24
C ALA A 93 34.37 12.19 16.66
N ALA A 94 33.86 11.26 17.47
CA ALA A 94 33.44 11.52 18.85
C ALA A 94 34.61 11.53 19.87
N GLY A 95 35.77 10.95 19.51
CA GLY A 95 36.94 10.88 20.39
C GLY A 95 37.82 12.14 20.40
N THR A 96 37.58 13.10 19.50
CA THR A 96 38.44 14.28 19.29
C THR A 96 38.08 15.52 20.12
N THR A 97 37.08 15.47 21.02
CA THR A 97 36.56 16.66 21.73
C THR A 97 37.05 16.83 23.18
N THR A 98 38.18 16.26 23.62
CA THR A 98 38.62 16.33 25.04
C THR A 98 40.02 16.91 25.28
N THR A 99 40.57 17.79 24.44
CA THR A 99 41.84 18.47 24.81
C THR A 99 41.91 19.89 24.30
N THR A 100 41.34 20.83 25.06
CA THR A 100 41.91 22.18 25.15
C THR A 100 41.61 22.72 26.56
N ALA A 101 42.50 22.45 27.50
CA ALA A 101 42.54 23.16 28.76
C ALA A 101 43.14 24.56 28.48
N PRO A 102 42.52 25.67 28.92
CA PRO A 102 43.17 26.96 28.82
C PRO A 102 44.24 27.05 29.92
N ALA A 103 45.51 27.18 29.52
CA ALA A 103 46.59 27.54 30.42
C ALA A 103 46.40 29.00 30.86
N THR A 104 45.86 29.21 32.07
CA THR A 104 45.91 30.51 32.74
C THR A 104 47.28 30.72 33.35
N THR A 105 48.01 31.67 32.76
CA THR A 105 49.33 32.16 33.13
C THR A 105 49.32 32.77 34.53
N ALA A 106 50.29 32.38 35.35
CA ALA A 106 50.56 32.97 36.66
C ALA A 106 51.13 34.39 36.54
N LYS A 107 50.64 35.30 37.38
CA LYS A 107 51.36 36.44 37.94
C LYS A 107 50.76 36.79 39.30
#